data_AF-A0A660SBD9-F1
#
_entry.id   AF-A0A660SBD9-F1
#
_cell.length_a   1.000
_cell.length_b   1.000
_cell.length_c   1.000
_cell.angle_alpha   90.00
_cell.angle_beta   90.00
_cell.angle_gamma   90.00
#
_symmetry.space_group_name_H-M   'P 1'
#
loop_
_entity.id
_entity.type
_entity.pdbx_description
1 polymer ?
#
loop_
_entity_poly.entity_id
_entity_poly.type
_entity_poly.pdbx_seq_one_letter_code
_entity_poly.pdbx_strand_id
1 'polypeptide(L)' 'MSKLIYLDVCALCRPFDDQSFLRIRMETEAVNLILSKVKENFYQMVVSPVHMKEMEAIQDEIERIQLITLLNKYGNSVKV' A
#
# COMPACT_ATOMS: atom_id res chain seq x y z
N MET A 1 -8.84 -0.27 20.60
CA MET A 1 -8.71 -1.28 19.52
C MET A 1 -8.39 -0.52 18.24
N SER A 2 -7.27 -0.79 17.59
CA SER A 2 -6.93 -0.14 16.30
C SER A 2 -7.93 -0.59 15.23
N LYS A 3 -8.33 0.33 14.35
CA LYS A 3 -9.24 -0.01 13.26
C LYS A 3 -8.46 -0.72 12.15
N LEU A 4 -9.08 -1.75 11.57
CA LEU A 4 -8.51 -2.45 10.40
C LEU A 4 -8.65 -1.57 9.16
N ILE A 5 -7.63 -1.55 8.33
CA ILE A 5 -7.64 -0.86 7.03
C ILE A 5 -7.06 -1.76 5.95
N TYR A 6 -7.76 -1.86 4.83
CA TYR A 6 -7.29 -2.53 3.62
C TYR A 6 -6.95 -1.45 2.59
N LEU A 7 -5.75 -1.51 2.01
CA LEU A 7 -5.33 -0.62 0.94
C LEU A 7 -5.19 -1.43 -0.33
N ASP A 8 -5.89 -1.02 -1.38
CA ASP A 8 -5.78 -1.63 -2.70
C ASP A 8 -4.36 -1.46 -3.26
N VAL A 9 -3.86 -2.44 -4.03
CA VAL A 9 -2.53 -2.36 -4.65
C VAL A 9 -2.42 -1.12 -5.54
N CYS A 10 -3.49 -0.75 -6.26
CA CYS A 10 -3.46 0.45 -7.10
C CYS A 10 -3.28 1.76 -6.31
N ALA A 11 -3.72 1.80 -5.05
CA ALA A 11 -3.49 2.93 -4.16
C ALA A 11 -2.03 2.96 -3.71
N LEU A 12 -1.47 1.79 -3.37
CA LEU A 12 -0.07 1.65 -2.99
C LEU A 12 0.90 1.96 -4.14
N CYS A 13 0.48 1.78 -5.40
CA CYS A 13 1.26 2.12 -6.60
C CYS A 13 1.32 3.62 -6.92
N ARG A 14 0.44 4.47 -6.35
CA ARG A 14 0.37 5.91 -6.67
C ARG A 14 1.69 6.68 -6.56
N PRO A 15 2.58 6.40 -5.59
CA PRO A 15 3.89 7.05 -5.51
C PRO A 15 4.82 6.76 -6.70
N PHE A 16 4.56 5.70 -7.45
CA PHE A 16 5.37 5.25 -8.60
C PHE A 16 4.82 5.73 -9.95
N ASP A 17 3.53 6.11 -9.99
CA ASP A 17 2.90 6.69 -11.17
C ASP A 17 3.52 8.07 -11.55
N ASP A 18 3.20 8.57 -12.74
CA ASP A 18 3.67 9.88 -13.21
C ASP A 18 3.17 11.04 -12.32
N GLN A 19 4.08 11.58 -11.51
CA GLN A 19 3.80 12.68 -10.60
C GLN A 19 3.62 14.04 -11.30
N SER A 20 3.74 14.13 -12.63
CA SER A 20 3.41 15.34 -13.39
C SER A 20 1.93 15.72 -13.25
N PHE A 21 1.05 14.72 -13.06
CA PHE A 21 -0.37 14.92 -12.86
C PHE A 21 -0.73 15.32 -11.43
N LEU A 22 -1.43 16.44 -11.26
CA LEU A 22 -1.87 16.92 -9.95
C LEU A 22 -2.71 15.90 -9.17
N ARG A 23 -3.60 15.19 -9.87
CA ARG A 23 -4.44 14.16 -9.26
C ARG A 23 -3.59 13.06 -8.61
N ILE A 24 -2.60 12.54 -9.34
CA ILE A 24 -1.72 11.48 -8.84
C ILE A 24 -0.96 11.98 -7.60
N ARG A 25 -0.42 13.20 -7.62
CA ARG A 25 0.24 13.77 -6.44
C ARG A 25 -0.67 13.82 -5.21
N MET A 26 -1.93 14.24 -5.37
CA MET A 26 -2.87 14.27 -4.25
C MET A 26 -3.20 12.88 -3.71
N GLU A 27 -3.37 11.89 -4.60
CA GLU A 27 -3.60 10.49 -4.22
C GLU A 27 -2.37 9.92 -3.49
N THR A 28 -1.15 10.19 -3.97
CA THR A 28 0.12 9.83 -3.33
C THR A 28 0.20 10.39 -1.91
N GLU A 29 -0.08 11.68 -1.71
CA GLU A 29 -0.05 12.31 -0.39
C GLU A 29 -1.08 11.72 0.57
N ALA A 30 -2.29 11.42 0.07
CA ALA A 30 -3.32 10.79 0.88
C ALA A 30 -2.90 9.38 1.35
N VAL A 31 -2.33 8.58 0.44
CA VAL A 31 -1.82 7.23 0.76
C VAL A 31 -0.66 7.32 1.75
N ASN A 32 0.28 8.25 1.56
CA ASN A 32 1.39 8.48 2.48
C ASN A 32 0.92 8.85 3.88
N LEU A 33 -0.10 9.70 4.00
CA LEU A 33 -0.71 10.05 5.29
C LEU A 33 -1.35 8.83 5.97
N ILE A 34 -2.09 8.01 5.22
CA ILE A 34 -2.68 6.78 5.77
C ILE A 34 -1.57 5.83 6.26
N LEU A 35 -0.52 5.64 5.46
CA LEU A 35 0.62 4.81 5.82
C LEU A 35 1.38 5.35 7.04
N SER A 36 1.45 6.68 7.23
CA SER A 36 2.02 7.26 8.45
C SER A 36 1.22 6.83 9.68
N LYS A 37 -0.12 6.81 9.57
CA LYS A 37 -1.01 6.36 10.65
C LYS A 37 -0.95 4.86 10.90
N VAL A 38 -0.66 4.06 9.86
CA VAL A 38 -0.32 2.64 10.05
C VAL A 38 1.00 2.50 10.82
N LYS A 39 2.03 3.26 10.45
CA LYS A 39 3.35 3.26 11.15
C LYS A 39 3.26 3.70 12.61
N GLU A 40 2.33 4.60 12.92
CA GLU A 40 2.01 5.06 14.28
C GLU A 40 1.11 4.08 15.07
N ASN A 41 0.76 2.91 14.50
CA ASN A 41 -0.17 1.92 15.06
C ASN A 41 -1.60 2.45 15.29
N PHE A 42 -1.99 3.55 14.65
CA PHE A 42 -3.36 4.07 14.72
C PHE A 42 -4.33 3.18 13.91
N TYR A 43 -3.86 2.70 12.76
CA TYR A 43 -4.54 1.69 11.94
C TYR A 43 -3.74 0.41 11.89
N GLN A 44 -4.43 -0.72 11.86
CA GLN A 44 -3.82 -2.01 11.57
C GLN A 44 -4.09 -2.34 10.10
N MET A 45 -3.04 -2.28 9.29
CA MET A 45 -3.14 -2.63 7.87
C MET A 45 -3.32 -4.14 7.73
N VAL A 46 -4.31 -4.55 6.93
CA VAL A 46 -4.60 -5.95 6.66
C VAL A 46 -4.09 -6.34 5.27
N VAL A 47 -3.54 -7.54 5.18
CA VAL A 47 -3.02 -8.10 3.92
C VAL A 47 -3.78 -9.37 3.59
N SER A 48 -4.06 -9.54 2.30
CA SER A 48 -4.76 -10.68 1.72
C SER A 48 -3.93 -11.30 0.60
N PRO A 49 -4.18 -12.57 0.22
CA PRO A 49 -3.55 -13.21 -0.93
C PRO A 49 -3.75 -12.47 -2.26
N VAL A 50 -4.83 -11.67 -2.38
CA VAL A 50 -5.13 -10.87 -3.58
C VAL A 50 -4.02 -9.85 -3.86
N HIS A 51 -3.46 -9.23 -2.81
CA HIS A 51 -2.33 -8.30 -2.98
C HIS A 51 -1.15 -8.96 -3.70
N MET A 52 -0.81 -10.19 -3.30
CA MET A 52 0.31 -10.93 -3.90
C MET A 52 0.03 -11.21 -5.37
N LYS A 53 -1.22 -11.57 -5.69
CA LYS A 53 -1.63 -11.86 -7.06
C LYS A 53 -1.59 -10.62 -7.96
N GLU A 54 -1.96 -9.46 -7.45
CA GLU A 54 -1.88 -8.20 -8.19
C GLU A 54 -0.44 -7.71 -8.36
N MET A 55 0.40 -7.88 -7.33
CA MET A 55 1.82 -7.51 -7.39
C MET A 55 2.62 -8.36 -8.38
N GLU A 56 2.23 -9.60 -8.65
CA GLU A 56 2.82 -10.43 -9.71
C GLU A 56 2.70 -9.78 -11.10
N ALA A 57 1.68 -8.94 -11.32
CA ALA A 57 1.46 -8.25 -12.58
C ALA A 57 2.26 -6.94 -12.73
N ILE A 58 2.96 -6.49 -11.68
CA ILE A 58 3.81 -5.28 -11.71
C ILE A 58 5.11 -5.61 -12.45
N GLN A 59 5.35 -4.87 -13.54
CA GLN A 59 6.52 -5.06 -14.41
C GLN A 59 7.80 -4.47 -13.82
N ASP A 60 7.70 -3.32 -13.16
CA ASP A 60 8.85 -2.69 -12.50
C ASP A 60 9.23 -3.49 -11.24
N GLU A 61 10.42 -4.08 -11.26
CA GLU A 61 10.89 -4.93 -10.16
C GLU A 61 11.16 -4.14 -8.88
N ILE A 62 11.60 -2.88 -9.00
CA ILE A 62 11.92 -2.03 -7.85
C ILE A 62 10.62 -1.66 -7.14
N GLU A 63 9.61 -1.21 -7.89
CA GLU A 63 8.26 -0.95 -7.37
C GLU A 63 7.71 -2.18 -6.64
N ARG A 64 7.73 -3.34 -7.31
CA ARG A 64 7.24 -4.60 -6.75
C ARG A 64 7.93 -4.96 -5.44
N ILE A 65 9.27 -4.89 -5.39
CA ILE A 65 10.05 -5.20 -4.18
C ILE A 65 9.72 -4.23 -3.04
N GLN A 66 9.56 -2.93 -3.33
CA GLN A 66 9.22 -1.95 -2.31
C GLN A 66 7.83 -2.21 -1.72
N LEU A 67 6.84 -2.53 -2.56
CA LEU A 67 5.49 -2.85 -2.11
C LEU A 67 5.44 -4.12 -1.25
N ILE A 68 6.12 -5.19 -1.68
CA ILE A 68 6.22 -6.44 -0.90
C ILE A 68 6.88 -6.17 0.46
N THR A 69 7.95 -5.36 0.47
CA THR A 69 8.65 -5.00 1.71
C THR A 69 7.74 -4.21 2.66
N LEU A 70 6.95 -3.28 2.11
CA LEU A 70 5.97 -2.50 2.88
C LEU A 70 4.88 -3.40 3.48
N LEU A 71 4.30 -4.30 2.70
CA LEU A 71 3.28 -5.24 3.19
C LEU A 71 3.83 -6.18 4.25
N ASN A 72 5.03 -6.73 4.06
CA ASN A 72 5.65 -7.62 5.04
C ASN A 72 5.99 -6.92 6.35
N LYS A 73 6.31 -5.62 6.31
CA LYS A 73 6.70 -4.86 7.49
C LYS A 73 5.51 -4.35 8.30
N TYR A 74 4.42 -3.95 7.64
CA TYR A 74 3.31 -3.25 8.30
C TYR A 74 1.97 -3.97 8.18
N GLY A 75 1.88 -4.97 7.31
CA GLY A 75 0.67 -5.73 7.06
C GLY A 75 0.49 -6.88 8.03
N ASN A 76 -0.76 -7.12 8.42
CA ASN A 76 -1.15 -8.30 9.18
C ASN A 76 -2.01 -9.20 8.29
N SER A 77 -1.54 -10.42 8.07
CA SER A 77 -2.31 -11.43 7.33
C SER A 77 -3.59 -11.76 8.09
N VAL A 78 -4.74 -11.51 7.47
CA VAL A 78 -6.04 -11.92 8.01
C VAL A 78 -6.49 -13.15 7.24
N LYS A 79 -6.78 -14.24 7.96
CA LYS A 79 -7.51 -15.37 7.40
C LYS A 79 -8.98 -14.94 7.31
N VAL A 80 -9.44 -14.68 6.10
CA VAL A 80 -10.88 -14.50 5.80
C VAL A 80 -11.49 -15.87 5.55
#